data_AF-A0A8K0XRJ0-F1
#
_entry.id   AF-A0A8K0XRJ0-F1
#
_cell.length_a   1.000
_cell.length_b   1.000
_cell.length_c   1.000
_cell.angle_alpha   90.00
_cell.angle_beta   90.00
_cell.angle_gamma   90.00
#
_symmetry.space_group_name_H-M   'P 1'
#
loop_
_entity.id
_entity.type
_entity.pdbx_description
1 polymer ?
#
loop_
_entity_poly.entity_id
_entity_poly.type
_entity_poly.pdbx_seq_one_letter_code
_entity_poly.pdbx_strand_id
1 'polypeptide(L)'
;MASLALTQTRPLFRTPAMKFSIANLLPAAFLAPKPITWAIPSLQSLLELFPPFLLAVPKKKTSHSRKSMRSANKGLKDKHNIVHCPGCGSPKLAHHLCSNCYSGLSRGWKSKAKDGQDGTPSIDS
;
A
#
# COMPACT_ATOMS: atom_id res chain seq x y z
N MET A 1 -28.50 28.18 -19.07
CA MET A 1 -29.46 27.57 -20.01
C MET A 1 -28.89 26.24 -20.48
N ALA A 2 -29.75 25.22 -20.54
CA ALA A 2 -29.49 23.81 -20.92
C ALA A 2 -29.00 22.86 -19.80
N SER A 3 -29.96 22.44 -18.98
CA SER A 3 -29.98 21.17 -18.25
C SER A 3 -30.35 20.03 -19.21
N LEU A 4 -29.70 18.87 -19.06
CA LEU A 4 -30.19 17.60 -19.64
C LEU A 4 -30.21 16.53 -18.55
N ALA A 5 -31.43 16.22 -18.12
CA ALA A 5 -31.76 15.10 -17.26
C ALA A 5 -31.84 13.81 -18.10
N LEU A 6 -31.34 12.71 -17.56
CA LEU A 6 -31.64 11.37 -18.06
C LEU A 6 -32.11 10.51 -16.89
N THR A 7 -33.41 10.23 -16.90
CA THR A 7 -34.07 9.16 -16.15
C THR A 7 -34.13 7.92 -17.04
N GLN A 8 -33.84 6.73 -16.51
CA GLN A 8 -34.42 5.46 -17.01
C GLN A 8 -34.06 4.33 -16.03
N THR A 9 -35.03 3.82 -15.26
CA THR A 9 -35.96 2.68 -15.50
C THR A 9 -35.49 1.40 -14.84
N ARG A 10 -36.29 0.94 -13.89
CA ARG A 10 -36.21 -0.34 -13.19
C ARG A 10 -36.95 -1.41 -13.99
N PRO A 11 -36.42 -2.63 -14.16
CA PRO A 11 -37.24 -3.76 -14.53
C PRO A 11 -37.73 -4.52 -13.29
N LEU A 12 -39.05 -4.65 -13.20
CA LEU A 12 -39.77 -5.60 -12.37
C LEU A 12 -39.65 -6.97 -13.04
N PHE A 13 -39.08 -7.96 -12.35
CA PHE A 13 -39.20 -9.35 -12.75
C PHE A 13 -39.89 -10.15 -11.64
N ARG A 14 -41.10 -10.57 -12.00
CA ARG A 14 -42.04 -11.39 -11.25
C ARG A 14 -42.13 -12.71 -12.00
N THR A 15 -41.85 -13.84 -11.38
CA THR A 15 -42.40 -15.14 -11.79
C THR A 15 -42.42 -16.14 -10.62
N PRO A 16 -43.28 -17.17 -10.70
CA PRO A 16 -43.87 -17.81 -9.54
C PRO A 16 -43.29 -19.19 -9.20
N ALA A 17 -43.65 -19.64 -7.99
CA ALA A 17 -43.40 -20.96 -7.44
C ALA A 17 -43.95 -22.10 -8.32
N MET A 18 -43.20 -23.20 -8.39
CA MET A 18 -43.72 -24.50 -8.80
C MET A 18 -43.21 -25.55 -7.81
N LYS A 19 -44.15 -26.16 -7.08
CA LYS A 19 -43.92 -27.26 -6.15
C LYS A 19 -44.00 -28.56 -6.96
N PHE A 20 -43.04 -29.47 -6.79
CA PHE A 20 -43.25 -30.88 -7.11
C PHE A 20 -42.65 -31.75 -6.01
N SER A 21 -43.54 -32.32 -5.21
CA SER A 21 -43.28 -33.47 -4.35
C SER A 21 -43.27 -34.74 -5.21
N ILE A 22 -42.30 -35.62 -4.99
CA ILE A 22 -42.49 -37.05 -5.17
C ILE A 22 -41.75 -37.77 -4.04
N ALA A 23 -42.41 -38.79 -3.52
CA ALA A 23 -42.15 -39.46 -2.26
C ALA A 23 -41.11 -40.58 -2.34
N ASN A 24 -40.53 -40.87 -1.16
CA ASN A 24 -40.13 -42.17 -0.58
C ASN A 24 -39.32 -43.17 -1.42
N LEU A 25 -38.24 -43.68 -0.81
CA LEU A 25 -38.15 -45.06 -0.29
C LEU A 25 -36.78 -45.30 0.39
N LEU A 26 -36.80 -45.78 1.63
CA LEU A 26 -35.68 -46.37 2.41
C LEU A 26 -35.17 -47.67 1.72
N PRO A 27 -33.96 -48.25 2.02
CA PRO A 27 -33.44 -48.45 3.39
C PRO A 27 -31.89 -48.51 3.62
N ALA A 28 -31.55 -48.42 4.90
CA ALA A 28 -30.49 -49.14 5.64
C ALA A 28 -29.02 -49.12 5.16
N ALA A 29 -28.24 -48.32 5.92
CA ALA A 29 -27.03 -48.72 6.63
C ALA A 29 -26.17 -49.86 6.05
N PHE A 30 -25.08 -49.49 5.38
CA PHE A 30 -23.86 -50.29 5.37
C PHE A 30 -22.64 -49.40 5.60
N LEU A 31 -21.84 -49.88 6.55
CA LEU A 31 -20.57 -49.42 7.09
C LEU A 31 -19.80 -48.40 6.23
N ALA A 32 -19.58 -47.22 6.81
CA ALA A 32 -18.68 -46.20 6.29
C ALA A 32 -17.23 -46.45 6.73
N PRO A 33 -16.29 -46.79 5.81
CA PRO A 33 -14.98 -46.20 5.86
C PRO A 33 -15.14 -44.77 5.35
N LYS A 34 -14.89 -43.76 6.19
CA LYS A 34 -14.91 -42.36 5.76
C LYS A 34 -13.79 -42.21 4.72
N PRO A 35 -14.08 -42.05 3.42
CA PRO A 35 -13.03 -41.66 2.50
C PRO A 35 -12.53 -40.31 3.01
N ILE A 36 -11.22 -40.09 2.93
CA ILE A 36 -10.64 -38.76 3.07
C ILE A 36 -11.27 -37.94 1.94
N THR A 37 -12.40 -37.34 2.26
CA THR A 37 -12.99 -36.32 1.42
C THR A 37 -12.03 -35.17 1.58
N TRP A 38 -11.29 -34.89 0.51
CA TRP A 38 -10.87 -33.53 0.24
C TRP A 38 -12.16 -32.72 0.07
N ALA A 39 -12.83 -32.45 1.19
CA ALA A 39 -13.93 -31.54 1.28
C ALA A 39 -13.31 -30.18 1.01
N ILE A 40 -13.25 -29.82 -0.27
CA ILE A 40 -13.17 -28.43 -0.65
C ILE A 40 -14.39 -27.82 0.04
N PRO A 41 -14.21 -26.96 1.06
CA PRO A 41 -15.34 -26.34 1.72
C PRO A 41 -16.17 -25.66 0.64
N SER A 42 -17.48 -25.89 0.70
CA SER A 42 -18.50 -25.41 -0.22
C SER A 42 -18.21 -23.98 -0.70
N LEU A 43 -17.57 -23.84 -1.87
CA LEU A 43 -17.62 -22.60 -2.64
C LEU A 43 -19.00 -22.55 -3.27
N GLN A 44 -19.97 -22.11 -2.47
CA GLN A 44 -21.40 -22.26 -2.75
C GLN A 44 -21.91 -21.27 -3.82
N SER A 45 -21.01 -20.52 -4.46
CA SER A 45 -21.31 -19.73 -5.65
C SER A 45 -20.04 -19.42 -6.44
N LEU A 46 -20.14 -19.54 -7.76
CA LEU A 46 -19.13 -19.10 -8.73
C LEU A 46 -18.71 -17.62 -8.55
N LEU A 47 -19.50 -16.83 -7.80
CA LEU A 47 -19.20 -15.47 -7.36
C LEU A 47 -18.14 -15.39 -6.24
N GLU A 48 -17.98 -16.42 -5.40
CA GLU A 48 -16.90 -16.49 -4.40
C GLU A 48 -15.57 -16.94 -4.99
N LEU A 49 -15.60 -17.70 -6.09
CA LEU A 49 -14.41 -18.19 -6.79
C LEU A 49 -13.75 -17.12 -7.68
N PHE A 50 -14.47 -16.05 -8.02
CA PHE A 50 -13.92 -14.91 -8.75
C PHE A 50 -13.55 -13.80 -7.77
N PRO A 51 -12.27 -13.70 -7.37
CA PRO A 51 -11.92 -12.70 -6.39
C PRO A 51 -12.26 -11.29 -6.90
N PRO A 52 -12.56 -10.35 -6.00
CA PRO A 52 -13.06 -9.01 -6.32
C PRO A 52 -12.13 -8.20 -7.25
N PHE A 53 -10.89 -8.66 -7.45
CA PHE A 53 -9.95 -8.12 -8.43
C PHE A 53 -10.48 -8.14 -9.87
N LEU A 54 -11.33 -9.11 -10.26
CA LEU A 54 -11.90 -9.17 -11.62
C LEU A 54 -12.98 -8.09 -11.86
N LEU A 55 -13.71 -7.73 -10.81
CA LEU A 55 -14.71 -6.66 -10.87
C LEU A 55 -14.09 -5.27 -10.69
N ALA A 56 -12.96 -5.17 -9.99
CA ALA A 56 -12.25 -3.92 -9.71
C ALA A 56 -11.22 -3.52 -10.79
N VAL A 57 -11.41 -3.92 -12.04
CA VAL A 57 -10.51 -3.58 -13.16
C VAL A 57 -10.97 -2.29 -13.87
N PRO A 58 -10.04 -1.41 -14.27
CA PRO A 58 -10.37 -0.26 -15.12
C PRO A 58 -11.07 -0.71 -16.40
N LYS A 59 -12.33 -0.27 -16.60
CA LYS A 59 -13.13 -0.66 -17.76
C LYS A 59 -12.53 -0.20 -19.10
N LYS A 60 -11.81 0.91 -19.10
CA LYS A 60 -11.21 1.54 -20.29
C LYS A 60 -9.86 2.16 -19.95
N LYS A 61 -8.95 2.19 -20.93
CA LYS A 61 -7.68 2.91 -20.86
C LYS A 61 -7.94 4.40 -20.63
N THR A 62 -7.16 5.02 -19.75
CA THR A 62 -7.24 6.47 -19.51
C THR A 62 -6.64 7.24 -20.70
N SER A 63 -7.26 8.36 -21.09
CA SER A 63 -6.72 9.23 -22.12
C SER A 63 -5.46 9.96 -21.62
N HIS A 64 -4.60 10.38 -22.55
CA HIS A 64 -3.37 11.11 -22.23
C HIS A 64 -3.64 12.37 -21.40
N SER A 65 -4.65 13.16 -21.80
CA SER A 65 -5.08 14.36 -21.06
C SER A 65 -5.51 14.04 -19.62
N ARG A 66 -6.37 13.02 -19.41
CA ARG A 66 -6.82 12.62 -18.06
C ARG A 66 -5.67 12.11 -17.19
N LYS A 67 -4.69 11.40 -17.78
CA LYS A 67 -3.47 10.98 -17.08
C LYS A 67 -2.64 12.20 -16.65
N SER A 68 -2.40 13.12 -17.59
CA SER A 68 -1.58 14.33 -17.37
C SER A 68 -2.17 15.24 -16.28
N MET A 69 -3.49 15.53 -16.33
CA MET A 69 -4.15 16.34 -15.33
C MET A 69 -4.04 15.75 -13.91
N ARG A 70 -4.10 14.42 -13.78
CA ARG A 70 -3.91 13.77 -12.47
C ARG A 70 -2.46 13.82 -11.97
N SER A 71 -1.47 13.88 -12.86
CA SER A 71 -0.05 13.99 -12.48
C SER A 71 0.39 15.43 -12.22
N ALA A 72 -0.28 16.42 -12.80
CA ALA A 72 0.10 17.83 -12.70
C ALA A 72 0.19 18.33 -11.24
N ASN A 73 -0.67 17.82 -10.37
CA ASN A 73 -0.71 18.22 -8.95
C ASN A 73 0.40 17.59 -8.09
N LYS A 74 1.28 16.76 -8.66
CA LYS A 74 2.31 16.00 -7.94
C LYS A 74 3.72 16.59 -8.10
N GLY A 75 3.82 17.89 -8.37
CA GLY A 75 5.10 18.60 -8.49
C GLY A 75 5.88 18.66 -7.17
N LEU A 76 7.20 18.88 -7.28
CA LEU A 76 8.05 19.16 -6.12
C LEU A 76 7.65 20.51 -5.52
N LYS A 77 7.43 20.55 -4.21
CA LYS A 77 7.15 21.80 -3.50
C LYS A 77 8.45 22.50 -3.17
N ASP A 78 8.46 23.82 -3.35
CA ASP A 78 9.60 24.66 -2.98
C ASP A 78 9.82 24.65 -1.47
N LYS A 79 11.09 24.63 -1.06
CA LYS A 79 11.49 24.67 0.34
C LYS A 79 11.85 26.10 0.73
N HIS A 80 10.99 26.76 1.49
CA HIS A 80 11.23 28.12 2.00
C HIS A 80 11.99 28.14 3.34
N ASN A 81 12.33 26.98 3.89
CA ASN A 81 12.96 26.82 5.19
C ASN A 81 14.48 26.72 5.11
N ILE A 82 15.12 27.48 4.21
CA ILE A 82 16.57 27.51 4.05
C ILE A 82 17.10 28.82 4.63
N VAL A 83 18.00 28.74 5.60
CA VAL A 83 18.60 29.88 6.31
C VAL A 83 20.11 29.77 6.32
N HIS A 84 20.81 30.89 6.48
CA HIS A 84 22.27 30.89 6.58
C HIS A 84 22.74 30.37 7.94
N CYS A 85 23.82 29.59 7.96
CA CYS A 85 24.45 29.14 9.20
C CYS A 85 25.20 30.30 9.89
N PRO A 86 25.03 30.52 11.21
CA PRO A 86 25.73 31.60 11.92
C PRO A 86 27.24 31.35 12.09
N GLY A 87 27.71 30.10 11.97
CA GLY A 87 29.13 29.76 12.11
C GLY A 87 29.92 29.88 10.80
N CYS A 88 29.42 29.26 9.73
CA CYS A 88 30.15 29.16 8.45
C CYS A 88 29.48 29.88 7.26
N GLY A 89 28.29 30.46 7.44
CA GLY A 89 27.56 31.17 6.37
C GLY A 89 26.88 30.27 5.32
N SER A 90 27.17 28.97 5.27
CA SER A 90 26.56 28.06 4.30
C SER A 90 25.04 27.91 4.49
N PRO A 91 24.25 27.69 3.43
CA PRO A 91 22.83 27.44 3.56
C PRO A 91 22.58 26.15 4.35
N LYS A 92 21.62 26.19 5.27
CA LYS A 92 21.17 25.05 6.06
C LYS A 92 19.65 25.06 6.18
N LEU A 93 19.07 23.93 6.58
CA LEU A 93 17.64 23.86 6.89
C LEU A 93 17.34 24.57 8.23
N ALA A 94 16.22 25.27 8.30
CA ALA A 94 15.72 25.89 9.54
C ALA A 94 15.45 24.80 10.59
N HIS A 95 15.83 25.05 11.85
CA HIS A 95 15.77 24.09 12.97
C HIS A 95 16.70 22.87 12.86
N HIS A 96 17.54 22.78 11.84
CA HIS A 96 18.55 21.73 11.73
C HIS A 96 19.95 22.27 12.02
N LEU A 97 20.82 21.36 12.48
CA LEU A 97 22.27 21.59 12.58
C LEU A 97 22.85 21.70 11.16
N CYS A 98 23.88 22.54 11.02
CA CYS A 98 24.58 22.69 9.74
C CYS A 98 25.38 21.41 9.44
N SER A 99 25.16 20.80 8.28
CA SER A 99 25.89 19.61 7.84
C SER A 99 27.39 19.85 7.72
N ASN A 100 27.80 21.01 7.21
CA ASN A 100 29.21 21.37 7.05
C ASN A 100 29.91 21.49 8.41
N CYS A 101 29.41 22.36 9.30
CA CYS A 101 29.97 22.52 10.65
C CYS A 101 30.01 21.20 11.42
N TYR A 102 28.92 20.42 11.38
CA TYR A 102 28.86 19.13 12.06
C TYR A 102 29.89 18.14 11.51
N SER A 103 30.07 18.09 10.19
CA SER A 103 31.07 17.23 9.56
C SER A 103 32.51 17.61 9.94
N GLY A 104 32.82 18.91 9.98
CA GLY A 104 34.14 19.39 10.38
C GLY A 104 34.44 19.08 11.85
N LEU A 105 33.49 19.38 12.73
CA LEU A 105 33.62 19.15 14.16
C LEU A 105 33.76 17.65 14.49
N SER A 106 32.90 16.81 13.90
CA SER A 106 32.96 15.36 14.13
C SER A 106 34.25 14.73 13.62
N ARG A 107 34.82 15.20 12.51
CA ARG A 107 36.14 14.76 12.03
C ARG A 107 37.25 15.16 13.00
N GLY A 108 37.21 16.38 13.52
CA GLY A 108 38.16 16.87 14.52
C GLY A 108 38.15 15.99 15.78
N TRP A 109 36.97 15.71 16.33
CA TRP A 109 36.84 14.84 17.51
C TRP A 109 37.33 13.41 17.26
N LYS A 110 37.06 12.85 16.07
CA LYS A 110 37.57 11.51 15.70
C LYS A 110 39.08 11.47 15.56
N SER A 111 39.71 12.50 15.01
CA SER A 111 41.18 12.58 14.94
C SER A 111 41.78 12.56 16.34
N LYS A 112 41.25 13.39 17.26
CA LYS A 112 41.74 13.45 18.65
C LYS A 112 41.53 12.17 19.44
N ALA A 113 40.43 11.46 19.19
CA ALA A 113 40.20 10.15 19.78
C ALA A 113 41.18 9.08 19.25
N LYS A 114 41.59 9.19 17.98
CA LYS A 114 42.60 8.31 17.39
C LYS A 114 43.97 8.56 18.01
N ASP A 115 44.40 9.84 18.06
CA ASP A 115 45.68 10.29 18.63
C ASP A 115 45.84 10.00 20.14
N GLY A 116 44.74 9.66 20.83
CA GLY A 116 44.73 9.31 22.26
C GLY A 116 44.82 7.81 22.54
N GLN A 117 44.85 6.95 21.52
CA GLN A 117 44.93 5.49 21.66
C GLN A 117 46.33 4.91 21.41
N ASP A 118 47.24 5.73 20.88
CA ASP A 118 48.63 5.42 20.53
C ASP A 118 49.63 5.77 21.65
N GLY A 119 49.15 6.16 22.82
CA GLY A 119 49.96 6.41 24.01
C GLY A 119 50.06 5.21 24.95
N THR A 120 50.82 4.17 24.60
CA THR A 120 51.52 3.39 25.64
C THR A 120 52.74 4.21 26.06
N PRO A 121 52.85 4.70 27.31
CA PRO A 121 54.10 5.28 27.76
C PRO A 121 55.11 4.15 27.89
N SER A 122 56.13 4.12 27.02
CA SER A 122 57.37 3.45 27.32
C SER A 122 57.96 4.11 28.56
N ILE A 123 58.22 3.29 29.56
CA ILE A 123 58.91 3.67 30.79
C ILE A 123 60.39 3.72 30.43
N ASP A 124 60.92 4.91 30.21
CA ASP A 124 62.36 5.16 30.19
C ASP A 124 62.77 5.77 31.54
N SER A 125 63.75 5.09 32.15
CA SER A 125 64.16 5.07 33.55
C SER A 125 64.89 6.33 34.02
#